data_AF-A0A0R2K245-F1
#
_entry.id   AF-A0A0R2K245-F1
#
_cell.length_a   1.000
_cell.length_b   1.000
_cell.length_c   1.000
_cell.angle_alpha   90.00
_cell.angle_beta   90.00
_cell.angle_gamma   90.00
#
_symmetry.space_group_name_H-M   'P 1'
#
loop_
_entity.id
_entity.type
_entity.pdbx_description
1 polymer ?
#
loop_
_entity_poly.entity_id
_entity_poly.type
_entity_poly.pdbx_seq_one_letter_code
_entity_poly.pdbx_strand_id
1 'polypeptide(L)'
;MMDKLYFGRQPNYGPLIRSLIWGLIVLLLLMSSSVSLWIAVVVGICVMLALVLIYYPVYLFHLYGRWLISESGIQYLPMKTYGEKLQIILFPKQNKFKKIQFKNIQTVRIISRSEVKDSSDVVAFGAYIPEVYMPWMLKPHLLEIKQSGEQPIYLDLSWDLRNKKQVTTDKMVKMRNIFKKEHKPITNIDL
;
A
#
# COMPACT_ATOMS: atom_id res chain seq x y z
N MET A 1 -18.90 11.92 -19.38
CA MET A 1 -17.81 10.94 -19.22
C MET A 1 -17.34 11.05 -17.78
N MET A 2 -17.48 9.99 -16.97
CA MET A 2 -17.10 10.05 -15.56
C MET A 2 -15.57 9.91 -15.44
N ASP A 3 -14.95 10.87 -14.78
CA ASP A 3 -13.51 10.84 -14.53
C ASP A 3 -13.14 9.63 -13.66
N LYS A 4 -12.10 8.89 -14.07
CA LYS A 4 -11.55 7.79 -13.26
C LYS A 4 -10.90 8.37 -12.01
N LEU A 5 -11.35 7.93 -10.83
CA LEU A 5 -10.74 8.33 -9.55
C LEU A 5 -9.64 7.32 -9.19
N TYR A 6 -8.40 7.79 -9.10
CA TYR A 6 -7.27 6.96 -8.70
C TYR A 6 -6.89 7.21 -7.25
N PHE A 7 -6.61 6.10 -6.56
CA PHE A 7 -6.13 6.06 -5.19
C PHE A 7 -4.91 5.14 -5.06
N GLY A 8 -4.10 5.40 -4.03
CA GLY A 8 -2.89 4.66 -3.71
C GLY A 8 -1.75 4.86 -4.70
N ARG A 9 -0.63 4.16 -4.45
CA ARG A 9 0.59 4.26 -5.27
C ARG A 9 0.73 3.11 -6.24
N GLN A 10 1.10 3.42 -7.47
CA GLN A 10 1.42 2.43 -8.48
C GLN A 10 2.69 1.65 -8.08
N PRO A 11 2.68 0.31 -8.13
CA PRO A 11 3.89 -0.50 -8.01
C PRO A 11 4.98 -0.05 -8.97
N ASN A 12 6.20 0.01 -8.48
CA ASN A 12 7.39 0.32 -9.27
C ASN A 12 8.57 -0.55 -8.81
N TYR A 13 9.71 -0.44 -9.49
CA TYR A 13 10.93 -1.17 -9.13
C TYR A 13 11.62 -0.65 -7.85
N GLY A 14 11.01 0.32 -7.15
CA GLY A 14 11.56 0.93 -5.94
C GLY A 14 11.92 -0.07 -4.84
N PRO A 15 11.09 -1.10 -4.53
CA PRO A 15 11.43 -2.14 -3.56
C PRO A 15 12.72 -2.88 -3.91
N LEU A 16 12.88 -3.27 -5.17
CA LEU A 16 14.05 -4.00 -5.65
C LEU A 16 15.32 -3.15 -5.57
N ILE A 17 15.25 -1.92 -6.07
CA ILE A 17 16.38 -0.99 -6.07
C ILE A 17 16.81 -0.68 -4.64
N ARG A 18 15.87 -0.38 -3.73
CA ARG A 18 16.20 -0.12 -2.32
C ARG A 18 16.77 -1.35 -1.61
N SER A 19 16.24 -2.54 -1.89
CA SER A 19 16.79 -3.77 -1.30
C SER A 19 18.24 -4.02 -1.73
N LEU A 20 18.54 -3.77 -3.00
CA LEU A 20 19.91 -3.86 -3.53
C LEU A 20 20.83 -2.84 -2.86
N ILE A 21 20.40 -1.58 -2.75
CA ILE A 21 21.18 -0.53 -2.08
C ILE A 21 21.48 -0.92 -0.63
N TRP A 22 20.49 -1.41 0.14
CA TRP A 22 20.71 -1.83 1.52
C TRP A 22 21.65 -3.04 1.65
N GLY A 23 21.53 -4.03 0.75
CA GLY A 23 22.46 -5.14 0.70
C GLY A 23 23.90 -4.69 0.44
N LEU A 24 24.08 -3.73 -0.48
CA LEU A 24 25.39 -3.14 -0.78
C LEU A 24 25.96 -2.33 0.39
N ILE A 25 25.12 -1.55 1.10
CA ILE A 25 25.54 -0.80 2.29
C ILE A 25 26.06 -1.77 3.36
N VAL A 26 25.32 -2.84 3.65
CA VAL A 26 25.75 -3.84 4.65
C VAL A 26 27.05 -4.52 4.25
N LEU A 27 27.21 -4.87 2.97
CA LEU A 27 28.44 -5.42 2.43
C LEU A 27 29.63 -4.48 2.67
N LEU A 28 29.50 -3.20 2.32
CA LEU A 28 30.58 -2.21 2.47
C LEU A 28 30.94 -1.97 3.95
N LEU A 29 29.95 -1.95 4.84
CA LEU A 29 30.18 -1.81 6.29
C LEU A 29 30.95 -3.00 6.88
N LEU A 30 30.62 -4.23 6.45
CA LEU A 30 31.31 -5.43 6.91
C LEU A 30 32.73 -5.52 6.36
N MET A 31 32.95 -5.14 5.10
CA MET A 31 34.29 -5.05 4.52
C MET A 31 35.18 -4.05 5.28
N SER A 32 34.61 -2.93 5.72
CA SER A 32 35.33 -1.93 6.53
C SER A 32 35.70 -2.43 7.93
N SER A 33 35.06 -3.50 8.40
CA SER A 33 35.24 -4.08 9.73
C SER A 33 36.20 -5.28 9.74
N SER A 34 37.03 -5.44 8.70
CA SER A 34 37.96 -6.58 8.52
C SER A 34 37.31 -7.97 8.51
N VAL A 35 36.01 -8.05 8.22
CA VAL A 35 35.30 -9.32 8.00
C VAL A 35 35.71 -9.90 6.65
N SER A 36 35.84 -11.23 6.55
CA SER A 36 36.17 -11.86 5.26
C SER A 36 35.16 -11.48 4.16
N LEU A 37 35.67 -11.23 2.96
CA LEU A 37 34.85 -10.80 1.81
C LEU A 37 33.68 -11.75 1.55
N TRP A 38 33.92 -13.05 1.65
CA TRP A 38 32.89 -14.07 1.44
C TRP A 38 31.73 -13.92 2.43
N ILE A 39 32.03 -13.74 3.72
CA ILE A 39 31.01 -13.53 4.75
C ILE A 39 30.25 -12.22 4.48
N ALA A 40 30.95 -11.14 4.14
CA ALA A 40 30.32 -9.85 3.84
C ALA A 40 29.35 -9.94 2.66
N VAL A 41 29.72 -10.66 1.59
CA VAL A 41 28.87 -10.92 0.41
C VAL A 41 27.63 -11.71 0.79
N VAL A 42 27.79 -12.82 1.52
CA VAL A 42 26.66 -13.67 1.94
C VAL A 42 25.68 -12.86 2.79
N VAL A 43 26.16 -12.10 3.77
CA VAL A 43 25.30 -11.29 4.64
C VAL A 43 24.59 -10.19 3.85
N GLY A 44 25.28 -9.49 2.94
CA GLY A 44 24.67 -8.48 2.08
C GLY A 44 23.53 -9.05 1.21
N ILE A 45 23.74 -10.24 0.63
CA ILE A 45 22.71 -10.95 -0.15
C ILE A 45 21.54 -11.36 0.76
N CYS A 46 21.82 -11.89 1.95
CA CYS A 46 20.77 -12.25 2.91
C CYS A 46 19.90 -11.05 3.28
N VAL A 47 20.49 -9.87 3.50
CA VAL A 47 19.73 -8.63 3.77
C VAL A 47 18.86 -8.24 2.58
N MET A 48 19.41 -8.27 1.37
CA MET A 48 18.65 -7.98 0.15
C MET A 48 17.44 -8.94 0.01
N LEU A 49 17.67 -10.25 0.20
CA LEU A 49 16.61 -11.26 0.12
C LEU A 49 15.57 -11.08 1.22
N ALA A 50 15.98 -10.79 2.46
CA ALA A 50 15.05 -10.53 3.55
C ALA A 50 14.14 -9.32 3.24
N LEU A 51 14.69 -8.27 2.63
CA LEU A 51 13.89 -7.12 2.23
C LEU A 51 12.88 -7.47 1.12
N VAL A 52 13.32 -8.15 0.06
CA VAL A 52 12.47 -8.49 -1.11
C VAL A 52 11.44 -9.56 -0.77
N LEU A 53 11.81 -10.57 0.01
CA LEU A 53 10.97 -11.76 0.27
C LEU A 53 10.15 -11.65 1.55
N ILE A 54 10.53 -10.80 2.51
CA ILE A 54 9.84 -10.72 3.80
C ILE A 54 9.27 -9.31 3.98
N TYR A 55 10.12 -8.30 4.07
CA TYR A 55 9.70 -6.94 4.42
C TYR A 55 8.68 -6.39 3.41
N TYR A 56 9.04 -6.34 2.12
CA TYR A 56 8.18 -5.73 1.11
C TYR A 56 6.87 -6.50 0.90
N PRO A 57 6.83 -7.84 0.84
CA PRO A 57 5.57 -8.58 0.75
C PRO A 57 4.64 -8.37 1.95
N VAL A 58 5.19 -8.24 3.16
CA VAL A 58 4.39 -7.97 4.36
C VAL A 58 3.73 -6.59 4.27
N TYR A 59 4.50 -5.57 3.88
CA TYR A 59 4.02 -4.17 3.88
C TYR A 59 3.51 -3.66 2.52
N LEU A 60 3.43 -4.52 1.51
CA LEU A 60 3.09 -4.12 0.13
C LEU A 60 1.76 -3.38 0.05
N PHE A 61 0.77 -3.82 0.83
CA PHE A 61 -0.57 -3.25 0.85
C PHE A 61 -0.53 -1.74 1.15
N HIS A 62 0.24 -1.34 2.16
CA HIS A 62 0.39 0.06 2.57
C HIS A 62 1.33 0.87 1.66
N LEU A 63 2.28 0.21 1.02
CA LEU A 63 3.27 0.86 0.18
C LEU A 63 2.76 1.10 -1.25
N TYR A 64 2.04 0.14 -1.83
CA TYR A 64 1.75 0.05 -3.27
C TYR A 64 0.34 -0.43 -3.63
N GLY A 65 -0.64 -0.23 -2.74
CA GLY A 65 -2.05 -0.61 -2.95
C GLY A 65 -2.81 0.29 -3.93
N ARG A 66 -2.38 0.40 -5.20
CA ARG A 66 -3.14 1.19 -6.20
C ARG A 66 -4.50 0.58 -6.49
N TRP A 67 -5.51 1.42 -6.54
CA TRP A 67 -6.85 1.08 -7.01
C TRP A 67 -7.53 2.30 -7.66
N LEU A 68 -8.62 2.06 -8.37
CA LEU A 68 -9.38 3.11 -9.02
C LEU A 68 -10.88 2.80 -9.06
N ILE A 69 -11.68 3.86 -9.22
CA ILE A 69 -13.11 3.78 -9.47
C ILE A 69 -13.39 4.27 -10.89
N SER A 70 -14.21 3.52 -11.61
CA SER A 70 -14.71 3.84 -12.94
C SER A 70 -16.24 3.70 -12.97
N GLU A 71 -16.89 4.13 -14.06
CA GLU A 71 -18.33 3.93 -14.29
C GLU A 71 -18.73 2.45 -14.15
N SER A 72 -17.84 1.55 -14.51
CA SER A 72 -18.10 0.12 -14.56
C SER A 72 -17.78 -0.65 -13.26
N GLY A 73 -17.37 0.07 -12.21
CA GLY A 73 -16.97 -0.49 -10.92
C GLY A 73 -15.55 -0.15 -10.51
N ILE A 74 -15.04 -0.92 -9.54
CA ILE A 74 -13.77 -0.70 -8.84
C ILE A 74 -12.72 -1.62 -9.43
N GLN A 75 -11.52 -1.12 -9.68
CA GLN A 75 -10.37 -1.92 -10.11
C GLN A 75 -9.26 -1.82 -9.08
N TYR A 76 -8.70 -2.95 -8.66
CA TYR A 76 -7.69 -3.00 -7.61
C TYR A 76 -6.60 -4.04 -7.93
N LEU A 77 -5.42 -3.86 -7.35
CA LEU A 77 -4.35 -4.84 -7.43
C LEU A 77 -4.61 -5.97 -6.43
N PRO A 78 -4.66 -7.23 -6.86
CA PRO A 78 -4.83 -8.34 -5.94
C PRO A 78 -3.55 -8.55 -5.12
N MET A 79 -3.68 -8.59 -3.80
CA MET A 79 -2.56 -8.78 -2.86
C MET A 79 -2.89 -9.82 -1.78
N LYS A 80 -3.78 -10.77 -2.08
CA LYS A 80 -4.32 -11.72 -1.10
C LYS A 80 -3.29 -12.81 -0.79
N THR A 81 -2.60 -13.29 -1.82
CA THR A 81 -1.61 -14.35 -1.70
C THR A 81 -0.19 -13.80 -1.72
N TYR A 82 0.74 -14.55 -1.12
CA TYR A 82 2.16 -14.21 -1.16
C TYR A 82 2.71 -14.17 -2.60
N GLY A 83 2.26 -15.08 -3.47
CA GLY A 83 2.62 -15.10 -4.89
C GLY A 83 2.18 -13.84 -5.64
N GLU A 84 0.95 -13.38 -5.42
CA GLU A 84 0.45 -12.11 -5.99
C GLU A 84 1.31 -10.92 -5.52
N LYS A 85 1.69 -10.90 -4.24
CA LYS A 85 2.56 -9.84 -3.69
C LYS A 85 3.96 -9.85 -4.30
N LEU A 86 4.58 -11.02 -4.43
CA LEU A 86 5.88 -11.15 -5.07
C LEU A 86 5.82 -10.77 -6.55
N GLN A 87 4.79 -11.17 -7.27
CA GLN A 87 4.62 -10.79 -8.67
C GLN A 87 4.57 -9.26 -8.83
N ILE A 88 3.90 -8.56 -7.92
CA ILE A 88 3.84 -7.10 -7.93
C ILE A 88 5.21 -6.47 -7.69
N ILE A 89 6.02 -7.05 -6.80
CA ILE A 89 7.36 -6.56 -6.45
C ILE A 89 8.35 -6.83 -7.59
N LEU A 90 8.36 -8.04 -8.13
CA LEU A 90 9.32 -8.50 -9.14
C LEU A 90 8.96 -7.98 -10.54
N PHE A 91 7.68 -7.89 -10.86
CA PHE A 91 7.17 -7.54 -12.19
C PHE A 91 6.12 -6.40 -12.12
N PRO A 92 6.47 -5.21 -11.61
CA PRO A 92 5.52 -4.12 -11.35
C PRO A 92 4.72 -3.66 -12.58
N LYS A 93 5.26 -3.87 -13.80
CA LYS A 93 4.64 -3.50 -15.08
C LYS A 93 3.65 -4.54 -15.62
N GLN A 94 3.67 -5.77 -15.12
CA GLN A 94 2.87 -6.89 -15.66
C GLN A 94 1.60 -7.16 -14.83
N ASN A 95 1.34 -6.35 -13.82
CA ASN A 95 0.25 -6.57 -12.89
C ASN A 95 -1.12 -6.34 -13.54
N LYS A 96 -2.02 -7.31 -13.33
CA LYS A 96 -3.41 -7.23 -13.80
C LYS A 96 -4.31 -6.78 -12.65
N PHE A 97 -5.08 -5.71 -12.90
CA PHE A 97 -6.10 -5.27 -11.95
C PHE A 97 -7.28 -6.25 -11.96
N LYS A 98 -7.75 -6.65 -10.78
CA LYS A 98 -9.05 -7.32 -10.62
C LYS A 98 -10.13 -6.25 -10.60
N LYS A 99 -11.31 -6.58 -11.16
CA LYS A 99 -12.44 -5.66 -11.28
C LYS A 99 -13.63 -6.17 -10.49
N ILE A 100 -14.21 -5.30 -9.67
CA ILE A 100 -15.46 -5.51 -8.95
C ILE A 100 -16.52 -4.63 -9.58
N GLN A 101 -17.57 -5.23 -10.13
CA GLN A 101 -18.73 -4.49 -10.63
C GLN A 101 -19.61 -4.04 -9.46
N PHE A 102 -20.19 -2.85 -9.53
CA PHE A 102 -21.03 -2.31 -8.45
C PHE A 102 -22.20 -3.23 -8.08
N LYS A 103 -22.77 -3.93 -9.07
CA LYS A 103 -23.85 -4.91 -8.86
C LYS A 103 -23.47 -6.06 -7.90
N ASN A 104 -22.19 -6.40 -7.82
CA ASN A 104 -21.68 -7.48 -6.97
C ASN A 104 -21.34 -7.01 -5.55
N ILE A 105 -21.40 -5.70 -5.29
CA ILE A 105 -21.09 -5.11 -3.99
C ILE A 105 -22.34 -5.14 -3.12
N GLN A 106 -22.25 -5.75 -1.94
CA GLN A 106 -23.33 -5.74 -0.96
C GLN A 106 -23.22 -4.52 -0.05
N THR A 107 -22.05 -4.35 0.57
CA THR A 107 -21.82 -3.27 1.53
C THR A 107 -20.47 -2.62 1.29
N VAL A 108 -20.42 -1.32 1.57
CA VAL A 108 -19.20 -0.51 1.51
C VAL A 108 -19.12 0.29 2.80
N ARG A 109 -17.97 0.23 3.48
CA ARG A 109 -17.73 1.02 4.69
C ARG A 109 -16.33 1.57 4.71
N ILE A 110 -16.16 2.73 5.34
CA ILE A 110 -14.83 3.26 5.64
C ILE A 110 -14.47 2.83 7.05
N ILE A 111 -13.25 2.32 7.20
CA ILE A 111 -12.67 1.94 8.48
C ILE A 111 -11.50 2.88 8.73
N SER A 112 -11.70 3.80 9.66
CA SER A 112 -10.66 4.72 10.15
C SER A 112 -10.33 4.32 11.58
N ARG A 113 -9.04 4.09 11.89
CA ARG A 113 -8.62 3.83 13.28
C ARG A 113 -8.18 5.15 13.89
N SER A 114 -8.98 5.68 14.81
CA SER A 114 -8.78 6.98 15.47
C SER A 114 -7.57 7.04 16.41
N GLU A 115 -7.02 5.88 16.82
CA GLU A 115 -6.06 5.80 17.92
C GLU A 115 -4.58 5.69 17.51
N VAL A 116 -4.25 5.62 16.21
CA VAL A 116 -2.84 5.56 15.81
C VAL A 116 -2.27 6.97 15.84
N LYS A 117 -1.43 7.30 16.84
CA LYS A 117 -0.70 8.58 16.89
C LYS A 117 0.11 8.77 15.59
N ASP A 118 0.09 10.00 15.08
CA ASP A 118 0.78 10.31 13.83
C ASP A 118 2.29 10.13 14.00
N SER A 119 3.01 9.73 12.95
CA SER A 119 4.47 9.70 13.00
C SER A 119 5.05 11.10 13.23
N SER A 120 4.30 12.16 12.92
CA SER A 120 4.64 13.54 13.27
C SER A 120 4.65 13.82 14.78
N ASP A 121 4.01 12.97 15.59
CA ASP A 121 4.03 13.08 17.06
C ASP A 121 5.15 12.24 17.71
N VAL A 122 5.79 11.36 16.94
CA VAL A 122 6.90 10.50 17.40
C VAL A 122 8.22 11.03 16.83
N VAL A 123 8.47 12.33 16.99
CA VAL A 123 9.79 12.94 16.77
C VAL A 123 10.66 12.62 17.99
N ALA A 124 10.97 11.35 18.21
CA ALA A 124 11.75 10.94 19.38
C ALA A 124 13.25 11.30 19.26
N PHE A 125 13.76 11.62 18.06
CA PHE A 125 15.20 11.84 17.84
C PHE A 125 15.56 12.84 16.73
N GLY A 126 14.72 13.84 16.42
CA GLY A 126 15.06 14.91 15.47
C GLY A 126 15.33 14.49 14.00
N ALA A 127 15.27 13.20 13.68
CA ALA A 127 15.48 12.65 12.35
C ALA A 127 14.14 12.31 11.69
N TYR A 128 13.90 12.86 10.50
CA TYR A 128 12.81 12.45 9.62
C TYR A 128 13.03 10.99 9.20
N ILE A 129 12.20 10.07 9.71
CA ILE A 129 12.21 8.67 9.26
C ILE A 129 11.16 8.52 8.15
N PRO A 130 11.55 8.25 6.90
CA PRO A 130 10.58 8.12 5.81
C PRO A 130 9.62 6.96 6.08
N GLU A 131 8.31 7.17 6.02
CA GLU A 131 7.32 6.09 6.22
C GLU A 131 7.36 5.01 5.11
N VAL A 132 8.16 5.22 4.07
CA VAL A 132 8.58 4.14 3.17
C VAL A 132 9.24 2.99 3.94
N TYR A 133 9.91 3.30 5.06
CA TYR A 133 10.57 2.34 5.95
C TYR A 133 9.71 1.94 7.16
N MET A 134 8.65 2.68 7.46
CA MET A 134 7.76 2.42 8.61
C MET A 134 6.26 2.50 8.25
N PRO A 135 5.79 1.71 7.28
CA PRO A 135 4.40 1.73 6.82
C PRO A 135 3.38 1.33 7.91
N TRP A 136 3.80 0.61 8.95
CA TRP A 136 2.96 0.25 10.10
C TRP A 136 2.54 1.45 10.96
N MET A 137 3.19 2.62 10.80
CA MET A 137 2.84 3.84 11.54
C MET A 137 1.76 4.68 10.84
N LEU A 138 1.34 4.29 9.63
CA LEU A 138 0.29 5.01 8.92
C LEU A 138 -1.06 4.79 9.63
N LYS A 139 -1.75 5.90 9.96
CA LYS A 139 -3.14 5.88 10.41
C LYS A 139 -4.02 5.18 9.36
N PRO A 140 -4.52 3.96 9.63
CA PRO A 140 -5.22 3.20 8.62
C PRO A 140 -6.57 3.82 8.33
N HIS A 141 -6.76 4.20 7.06
CA HIS A 141 -8.03 4.60 6.47
C HIS A 141 -8.29 3.64 5.31
N LEU A 142 -9.18 2.69 5.52
CA LEU A 142 -9.44 1.60 4.58
C LEU A 142 -10.88 1.67 4.08
N LEU A 143 -11.08 1.50 2.78
CA LEU A 143 -12.38 1.21 2.20
C LEU A 143 -12.57 -0.31 2.22
N GLU A 144 -13.51 -0.80 3.02
CA GLU A 144 -13.90 -2.20 3.02
C GLU A 144 -15.08 -2.42 2.07
N ILE A 145 -14.94 -3.40 1.18
CA ILE A 145 -15.96 -3.84 0.23
C ILE A 145 -16.30 -5.29 0.55
N LYS A 146 -17.59 -5.57 0.79
CA LYS A 146 -18.08 -6.95 0.92
C LYS A 146 -18.87 -7.36 -0.32
N GLN A 147 -18.57 -8.55 -0.81
CA GLN A 147 -19.29 -9.23 -1.89
C GLN A 147 -19.96 -10.48 -1.32
N SER A 148 -21.06 -10.93 -1.94
CA SER A 148 -21.86 -12.04 -1.42
C SER A 148 -21.04 -13.32 -1.30
N GLY A 149 -20.87 -13.85 -0.08
CA GLY A 149 -20.17 -15.12 0.15
C GLY A 149 -18.65 -15.06 0.00
N GLU A 150 -18.06 -13.88 -0.21
CA GLU A 150 -16.61 -13.69 -0.33
C GLU A 150 -16.03 -12.95 0.89
N GLN A 151 -14.73 -13.15 1.10
CA GLN A 151 -13.98 -12.41 2.12
C GLN A 151 -13.96 -10.91 1.79
N PRO A 152 -14.00 -10.02 2.79
CA PRO A 152 -13.96 -8.58 2.57
C PRO A 152 -12.66 -8.18 1.86
N ILE A 153 -12.79 -7.23 0.93
CA ILE A 153 -11.67 -6.62 0.24
C ILE A 153 -11.40 -5.27 0.87
N TYR A 154 -10.15 -5.07 1.29
CA TYR A 154 -9.67 -3.81 1.84
C TYR A 154 -8.93 -3.03 0.77
N LEU A 155 -9.24 -1.75 0.62
CA LEU A 155 -8.54 -0.83 -0.26
C LEU A 155 -7.98 0.33 0.57
N ASP A 156 -6.68 0.57 0.47
CA ASP A 156 -6.00 1.56 1.30
C ASP A 156 -6.19 3.00 0.76
N LEU A 157 -6.59 3.93 1.64
CA LEU A 157 -6.69 5.37 1.41
C LEU A 157 -5.67 6.16 2.24
N SER A 158 -5.01 5.50 3.20
CA SER A 158 -4.15 6.12 4.23
C SER A 158 -3.04 6.97 3.61
N TRP A 159 -2.41 6.44 2.55
CA TRP A 159 -1.32 7.13 1.87
C TRP A 159 -1.76 8.43 1.20
N ASP A 160 -2.94 8.43 0.58
CA ASP A 160 -3.45 9.59 -0.15
C ASP A 160 -3.94 10.68 0.81
N LEU A 161 -4.61 10.29 1.91
CA LEU A 161 -5.06 11.22 2.94
C LEU A 161 -3.90 11.92 3.63
N ARG A 162 -2.79 11.22 3.86
CA ARG A 162 -1.60 11.80 4.48
C ARG A 162 -0.89 12.80 3.58
N ASN A 163 -0.64 12.46 2.31
CA ASN A 163 0.17 13.30 1.43
C ASN A 163 -0.61 14.47 0.83
N LYS A 164 -1.91 14.28 0.57
CA LYS A 164 -2.74 15.27 -0.12
C LYS A 164 -4.14 15.32 0.48
N LYS A 165 -4.24 15.59 1.79
CA LYS A 165 -5.50 15.55 2.56
C LYS A 165 -6.68 16.19 1.83
N GLN A 166 -6.56 17.47 1.44
CA GLN A 166 -7.65 18.20 0.78
C GLN A 166 -8.10 17.53 -0.53
N VAL A 167 -7.15 17.24 -1.43
CA VAL A 167 -7.43 16.60 -2.72
C VAL A 167 -8.07 15.22 -2.54
N THR A 168 -7.62 14.48 -1.53
CA THR A 168 -8.14 13.15 -1.23
C THR A 168 -9.55 13.22 -0.65
N THR A 169 -9.83 14.17 0.23
CA THR A 169 -11.18 14.43 0.73
C THR A 169 -12.14 14.75 -0.41
N ASP A 170 -11.73 15.60 -1.36
CA ASP A 170 -12.55 15.92 -2.54
C ASP A 170 -12.83 14.67 -3.40
N LYS A 171 -11.82 13.82 -3.60
CA LYS A 171 -12.00 12.52 -4.27
C LYS A 171 -12.93 11.60 -3.50
N MET A 172 -12.88 11.58 -2.18
CA MET A 172 -13.77 10.79 -1.33
C MET A 172 -15.23 11.28 -1.42
N VAL A 173 -15.46 12.59 -1.52
CA VAL A 173 -16.80 13.15 -1.77
C VAL A 173 -17.33 12.69 -3.13
N LYS A 174 -16.51 12.75 -4.19
CA LYS A 174 -16.88 12.23 -5.51
C LYS A 174 -17.18 10.72 -5.47
N MET A 175 -16.33 9.94 -4.79
CA MET A 175 -16.55 8.52 -4.56
C MET A 175 -17.89 8.25 -3.88
N ARG A 176 -18.21 8.97 -2.79
CA ARG A 176 -19.49 8.84 -2.07
C ARG A 176 -20.69 9.07 -2.99
N ASN A 177 -20.63 10.09 -3.86
CA ASN A 177 -21.71 10.39 -4.79
C ASN A 177 -21.91 9.28 -5.83
N ILE A 178 -20.81 8.67 -6.30
CA ILE A 178 -20.87 7.51 -7.21
C ILE A 178 -21.59 6.34 -6.52
N PHE A 179 -21.16 5.98 -5.32
CA PHE A 179 -21.77 4.89 -4.55
C PHE A 179 -23.25 5.15 -4.20
N LYS A 180 -23.62 6.41 -3.92
CA LYS A 180 -25.02 6.81 -3.70
C LYS A 180 -25.86 6.62 -4.97
N LYS A 181 -25.34 7.01 -6.14
CA LYS A 181 -26.02 6.83 -7.44
C LYS A 181 -26.27 5.34 -7.75
N GLU A 182 -25.35 4.48 -7.38
CA GLU A 182 -25.46 3.02 -7.53
C GLU A 182 -26.31 2.34 -6.44
N HIS A 183 -27.00 3.12 -5.58
CA HIS A 183 -27.82 2.61 -4.47
C HIS A 183 -27.02 1.76 -3.46
N LYS A 184 -25.74 2.08 -3.26
CA LYS A 184 -24.81 1.42 -2.33
C LYS A 184 -24.17 2.45 -1.39
N PRO A 185 -24.92 3.11 -0.49
CA PRO A 185 -24.37 4.15 0.37
C PRO A 185 -23.22 3.63 1.24
N ILE A 186 -22.16 4.43 1.35
CA ILE A 186 -21.03 4.12 2.22
C ILE A 186 -21.47 4.31 3.67
N THR A 187 -21.27 3.30 4.49
CA THR A 187 -21.62 3.31 5.93
C THR A 187 -20.38 3.67 6.77
N ASN A 188 -20.56 4.39 7.89
CA ASN A 188 -19.50 4.98 8.74
C ASN A 188 -18.57 5.93 7.98
N ILE A 189 -18.92 7.20 8.00
CA ILE A 189 -18.11 8.29 7.45
C ILE A 189 -17.74 9.19 8.62
N ASP A 190 -16.64 8.87 9.30
CA ASP A 190 -15.96 9.84 10.17
C ASP A 190 -15.12 10.73 9.25
N LEU A 191 -15.76 11.73 8.63
CA LEU A 191 -15.11 12.80 7.85
C LEU A 191 -14.75 13.96 8.77
#